data_AF-A0A1M4IQR7-F1
#
_entry.id   AF-A0A1M4IQR7-F1
#
_cell.length_a   1.000
_cell.length_b   1.000
_cell.length_c   1.000
_cell.angle_alpha   90.00
_cell.angle_beta   90.00
_cell.angle_gamma   90.00
#
_symmetry.space_group_name_H-M   'P 1'
#
loop_
_entity.id
_entity.type
_entity.pdbx_description
1 polymer ?
#
loop_
_entity_poly.entity_id
_entity_poly.type
_entity_poly.pdbx_seq_one_letter_code
_entity_poly.pdbx_strand_id
1 'polypeptide(L)'
;MSNAVRSVVAAALLGVVGQAHAQQAALDPAPVAAPAAASPPQQDIQTLDEVRALPPDQEQPLDLYRFKNPVSAQPSRFDKDWRPPPSVEQVSQGGGYLALGVYYVAGKVAKGLHTLTGAPDQVQPAIARPAPLSDAQIRRAAELCDAQNAECAGKP
;
A
#
# COMPACT_ATOMS: atom_id res chain seq x y z
N MET A 1 -26.71 10.68 39.11
CA MET A 1 -27.03 10.15 37.76
C MET A 1 -26.58 8.70 37.73
N SER A 2 -27.54 7.79 37.62
CA SER A 2 -27.46 6.42 38.10
C SER A 2 -26.76 5.44 37.15
N ASN A 3 -26.12 4.43 37.74
CA ASN A 3 -25.46 3.30 37.08
C ASN A 3 -26.34 2.50 36.08
N ALA A 4 -27.65 2.77 36.03
CA ALA A 4 -28.58 2.19 35.06
C ALA A 4 -28.32 2.63 33.61
N VAL A 5 -27.71 3.81 33.38
CA VAL A 5 -27.44 4.31 32.01
C VAL A 5 -26.24 3.59 31.38
N ARG A 6 -25.32 3.05 32.19
CA ARG A 6 -24.14 2.31 31.69
C ARG A 6 -24.46 0.91 31.20
N SER A 7 -25.51 0.28 31.71
CA SER A 7 -25.87 -1.10 31.33
C SER A 7 -26.67 -1.19 30.02
N VAL A 8 -27.29 -0.10 29.56
CA VAL A 8 -28.08 -0.09 28.31
C VAL A 8 -27.19 0.10 27.07
N VAL A 9 -26.03 0.75 27.19
CA VAL A 9 -25.11 0.95 26.06
C VAL A 9 -24.31 -0.33 25.74
N ALA A 10 -24.08 -1.20 26.72
CA ALA A 10 -23.35 -2.45 26.52
C ALA A 10 -24.14 -3.52 25.73
N ALA A 11 -25.47 -3.45 25.71
CA ALA A 11 -26.32 -4.38 24.98
C ALA A 11 -26.52 -4.03 23.49
N ALA A 12 -26.17 -2.81 23.07
CA ALA A 12 -26.35 -2.36 21.68
C ALA A 12 -25.14 -2.65 20.77
N LEU A 13 -23.98 -3.05 21.32
CA LEU A 13 -22.75 -3.28 20.54
C LEU A 13 -22.45 -4.76 20.26
N LEU A 14 -23.29 -5.69 20.72
CA LEU A 14 -23.12 -7.14 20.57
C LEU A 14 -24.08 -7.79 19.54
N GLY A 15 -24.82 -6.98 18.77
CA GLY A 15 -25.94 -7.45 17.93
C GLY A 15 -25.76 -7.43 16.41
N VAL A 16 -24.57 -7.18 15.86
CA VAL A 16 -24.35 -7.18 14.39
C VAL A 16 -23.06 -7.90 14.02
N VAL A 17 -22.90 -9.15 14.45
CA VAL A 17 -21.93 -10.08 13.85
C VAL A 17 -22.62 -11.42 13.69
N GLY A 18 -23.34 -11.58 12.58
CA GLY A 18 -23.99 -12.83 12.24
C GLY A 18 -24.72 -12.69 10.92
N GLN A 19 -24.52 -13.66 10.03
CA GLN A 19 -25.17 -13.81 8.72
C GLN A 19 -24.51 -13.07 7.55
N ALA A 20 -23.26 -13.45 7.25
CA ALA A 20 -22.80 -13.49 5.86
C ALA A 20 -22.12 -14.85 5.60
N HIS A 21 -22.88 -15.94 5.75
CA HIS A 21 -22.48 -17.22 5.20
C HIS A 21 -22.79 -17.20 3.70
N ALA A 22 -21.74 -17.11 2.89
CA ALA A 22 -21.82 -17.30 1.45
C ALA A 22 -22.26 -18.75 1.17
N GLN A 23 -23.53 -18.93 0.78
CA GLN A 23 -23.97 -20.14 0.09
C GLN A 23 -23.44 -20.08 -1.33
N GLN A 24 -22.24 -20.60 -1.54
CA GLN A 24 -21.83 -21.05 -2.88
C GLN A 24 -22.55 -22.35 -3.15
N ALA A 25 -23.77 -22.23 -3.68
CA ALA A 25 -24.42 -23.33 -4.38
C ALA A 25 -23.53 -23.67 -5.58
N ALA A 26 -22.98 -24.89 -5.60
CA ALA A 26 -22.39 -25.45 -6.79
C ALA A 26 -23.50 -25.54 -7.86
N LEU A 27 -23.49 -24.62 -8.83
CA LEU A 27 -24.19 -24.84 -10.08
C LEU A 27 -23.32 -25.77 -10.91
N ASP A 28 -23.73 -27.04 -11.01
CA ASP A 28 -23.34 -27.89 -12.14
C ASP A 28 -23.78 -27.20 -13.44
N PRO A 29 -22.88 -26.92 -14.40
CA PRO A 29 -23.30 -26.44 -15.70
C PRO A 29 -23.83 -27.63 -16.51
N ALA A 30 -25.15 -27.74 -16.63
CA ALA A 30 -25.77 -28.52 -17.70
C ALA A 30 -25.33 -27.94 -19.07
N PRO A 31 -25.05 -28.76 -20.09
CA PRO A 31 -24.63 -28.26 -21.39
C PRO A 31 -25.80 -27.58 -22.10
N VAL A 32 -25.77 -26.26 -22.17
CA VAL A 32 -26.64 -25.46 -23.04
C VAL A 32 -26.12 -25.58 -24.48
N ALA A 33 -26.90 -26.21 -25.34
CA ALA A 33 -26.67 -26.17 -26.79
C ALA A 33 -26.82 -24.73 -27.29
N ALA A 34 -25.74 -24.17 -27.84
CA ALA A 34 -25.76 -22.84 -28.45
C ALA A 34 -26.50 -22.86 -29.80
N PRO A 35 -27.36 -21.88 -30.12
CA PRO A 35 -27.88 -21.70 -31.47
C PRO A 35 -26.75 -21.22 -32.40
N ALA A 36 -26.65 -21.83 -33.57
CA ALA A 36 -25.68 -21.45 -34.60
C ALA A 36 -25.88 -19.99 -35.03
N ALA A 37 -24.96 -19.10 -34.62
CA ALA A 37 -24.88 -17.75 -35.13
C ALA A 37 -24.08 -17.75 -36.44
N ALA A 38 -24.67 -17.24 -37.51
CA ALA A 38 -24.01 -17.03 -38.78
C ALA A 38 -22.92 -15.95 -38.66
N SER A 39 -21.70 -16.29 -39.05
CA SER A 39 -20.54 -15.39 -39.01
C SER A 39 -20.66 -14.23 -40.02
N PRO A 40 -20.42 -12.97 -39.63
CA PRO A 40 -20.25 -11.86 -40.58
C PRO A 40 -18.94 -12.00 -41.38
N PRO A 41 -18.82 -11.34 -42.56
CA PRO A 41 -17.67 -11.50 -43.44
C PRO A 41 -16.36 -11.07 -42.74
N GLN A 42 -15.40 -12.00 -42.68
CA GLN A 42 -14.09 -11.80 -42.06
C GLN A 42 -13.30 -10.72 -42.83
N GLN A 43 -13.09 -9.59 -42.19
CA GLN A 43 -12.04 -8.65 -42.56
C GLN A 43 -10.70 -9.27 -42.15
N ASP A 44 -9.72 -9.21 -43.04
CA ASP A 44 -8.37 -9.75 -42.85
C ASP A 44 -7.59 -8.92 -41.83
N ILE A 45 -7.91 -9.13 -40.55
CA ILE A 45 -7.20 -8.54 -39.40
C ILE A 45 -6.13 -9.55 -39.00
N GLN A 46 -4.86 -9.16 -39.13
CA GLN A 46 -3.72 -9.93 -38.61
C GLN A 46 -3.77 -9.95 -37.07
N THR A 47 -4.53 -10.90 -36.52
CA THR A 47 -4.49 -11.25 -35.11
C THR A 47 -3.38 -12.28 -34.90
N LEU A 48 -2.60 -12.12 -33.83
CA LEU A 48 -1.69 -13.17 -33.39
C LEU A 48 -2.45 -14.50 -33.25
N ASP A 49 -1.84 -15.60 -33.69
CA ASP A 49 -2.39 -16.95 -33.54
C ASP A 49 -2.66 -17.25 -32.05
N GLU A 50 -3.63 -18.14 -31.79
CA GLU A 50 -4.03 -18.51 -30.43
C GLU A 50 -2.83 -19.07 -29.63
N VAL A 51 -2.27 -18.26 -28.73
CA VAL A 51 -1.21 -18.69 -27.81
C VAL A 51 -1.83 -19.56 -26.73
N ARG A 52 -1.78 -20.88 -26.93
CA ARG A 52 -2.14 -21.84 -25.89
C ARG A 52 -0.95 -22.05 -24.97
N ALA A 53 -1.15 -21.75 -23.68
CA ALA A 53 -0.23 -22.18 -22.64
C ALA A 53 -0.28 -23.71 -22.57
N LEU A 54 0.78 -24.37 -23.04
CA LEU A 54 0.94 -25.80 -22.84
C LEU A 54 1.20 -26.02 -21.34
N PRO A 55 0.46 -26.94 -20.69
CA PRO A 55 0.83 -27.34 -19.35
C PRO A 55 2.27 -27.86 -19.37
N PRO A 56 3.11 -27.47 -18.40
CA PRO A 56 4.49 -27.91 -18.37
C PRO A 56 4.55 -29.44 -18.31
N ASP A 57 5.53 -30.05 -18.99
CA ASP A 57 5.75 -31.49 -18.95
C ASP A 57 6.04 -31.90 -17.49
N GLN A 58 5.03 -32.45 -16.82
CA GLN A 58 5.12 -32.88 -15.42
C GLN A 58 5.82 -34.24 -15.35
N GLU A 59 7.10 -34.33 -15.73
CA GLU A 59 7.88 -35.56 -15.55
C GLU A 59 8.08 -35.90 -14.06
N GLN A 60 8.03 -34.90 -13.19
CA GLN A 60 8.12 -35.06 -11.75
C GLN A 60 6.97 -34.31 -11.06
N PRO A 61 6.19 -34.97 -10.18
CA PRO A 61 5.27 -34.27 -9.30
C PRO A 61 6.01 -33.19 -8.50
N LEU A 62 5.40 -32.01 -8.37
CA LEU A 62 5.96 -30.90 -7.60
C LEU A 62 6.09 -31.32 -6.12
N ASP A 63 7.32 -31.66 -5.71
CA ASP A 63 7.62 -31.98 -4.32
C ASP A 63 7.61 -30.70 -3.47
N LEU A 64 6.52 -30.48 -2.77
CA LEU A 64 6.29 -29.30 -1.92
C LEU A 64 7.30 -29.18 -0.77
N TYR A 65 7.93 -30.28 -0.36
CA TYR A 65 8.91 -30.27 0.74
C TYR A 65 10.32 -29.92 0.27
N ARG A 66 10.63 -30.18 -1.01
CA ARG A 66 11.92 -29.83 -1.62
C ARG A 66 11.87 -28.57 -2.48
N PHE A 67 10.68 -28.17 -2.92
CA PHE A 67 10.51 -27.03 -3.79
C PHE A 67 10.96 -25.74 -3.12
N LYS A 68 11.99 -25.13 -3.69
CA LYS A 68 12.39 -23.76 -3.39
C LYS A 68 11.99 -22.92 -4.58
N ASN A 69 11.20 -21.88 -4.36
CA ASN A 69 10.84 -20.94 -5.41
C ASN A 69 12.14 -20.34 -5.98
N PRO A 70 12.49 -20.61 -7.26
CA PRO A 70 13.73 -20.11 -7.86
C PRO A 70 13.66 -18.61 -8.14
N VAL A 71 12.46 -18.02 -8.10
CA VAL A 71 12.24 -16.58 -8.31
C VAL A 71 12.31 -15.86 -6.97
N SER A 72 13.41 -15.15 -6.72
CA SER A 72 13.46 -14.13 -5.66
C SER A 72 13.06 -12.78 -6.23
N ALA A 73 12.00 -12.16 -5.69
CA ALA A 73 11.66 -10.79 -6.03
C ALA A 73 12.80 -9.86 -5.57
N GLN A 74 13.49 -9.24 -6.53
CA GLN A 74 14.47 -8.20 -6.22
C GLN A 74 13.77 -6.93 -5.75
N PRO A 75 14.37 -6.16 -4.82
CA PRO A 75 13.82 -4.89 -4.41
C PRO A 75 13.64 -3.94 -5.61
N SER A 76 12.43 -3.43 -5.78
CA SER A 76 12.06 -2.47 -6.81
C SER A 76 11.96 -1.06 -6.25
N ARG A 77 12.02 -0.06 -7.12
CA ARG A 77 11.76 1.34 -6.74
C ARG A 77 10.35 1.54 -6.16
N PHE A 78 9.41 0.66 -6.49
CA PHE A 78 8.04 0.71 -5.96
C PHE A 78 7.97 0.30 -4.49
N ASP A 79 8.91 -0.49 -3.97
CA ASP A 79 8.87 -1.00 -2.59
C ASP A 79 9.03 0.10 -1.53
N LYS A 80 9.51 1.28 -1.96
CA LYS A 80 9.64 2.45 -1.08
C LYS A 80 8.28 3.09 -0.77
N ASP A 81 7.39 3.13 -1.76
CA ASP A 81 6.10 3.83 -1.68
C ASP A 81 4.96 2.85 -1.42
N TRP A 82 5.10 1.62 -1.92
CA TRP A 82 4.11 0.57 -1.82
C TRP A 82 4.68 -0.63 -1.06
N ARG A 83 4.07 -0.95 0.07
CA ARG A 83 4.33 -2.19 0.79
C ARG A 83 3.05 -3.02 0.79
N PRO A 84 3.06 -4.22 0.18
CA PRO A 84 1.90 -5.09 0.22
C PRO A 84 1.55 -5.42 1.68
N PRO A 85 0.26 -5.63 1.98
CA PRO A 85 -0.15 -6.07 3.31
C PRO A 85 0.53 -7.41 3.65
N PRO A 86 0.85 -7.64 4.94
CA PRO A 86 1.50 -8.88 5.36
C PRO A 86 0.60 -10.09 5.06
N SER A 87 1.21 -11.21 4.68
CA SER A 87 0.47 -12.45 4.47
C SER A 87 -0.04 -13.03 5.80
N VAL A 88 -1.07 -13.88 5.74
CA VAL A 88 -1.62 -14.53 6.95
C VAL A 88 -0.56 -15.36 7.70
N GLU A 89 0.35 -15.98 6.96
CA GLU A 89 1.47 -16.73 7.51
C GLU A 89 2.49 -15.81 8.18
N GLN A 90 2.82 -14.68 7.58
CA GLN A 90 3.71 -13.69 8.20
C GLN A 90 3.11 -13.13 9.49
N VAL A 91 1.80 -12.87 9.48
CA VAL A 91 1.09 -12.40 10.67
C VAL A 91 1.12 -13.48 11.76
N SER A 92 0.88 -14.75 11.43
CA SER A 92 0.92 -15.82 12.44
C SER A 92 2.32 -16.03 13.02
N GLN A 93 3.36 -16.03 12.18
CA GLN A 93 4.77 -16.10 12.61
C GLN A 93 5.18 -14.89 13.46
N GLY A 94 4.63 -13.71 13.16
CA GLY A 94 4.90 -12.45 13.87
C GLY A 94 4.13 -12.25 15.18
N GLY A 95 3.44 -13.27 15.71
CA GLY A 95 2.66 -13.17 16.95
C GLY A 95 1.17 -12.86 16.76
N GLY A 96 0.65 -13.01 15.54
CA GLY A 96 -0.75 -12.86 15.20
C GLY A 96 -1.21 -11.41 15.01
N TYR A 97 -2.51 -11.26 14.74
CA TYR A 97 -3.12 -9.94 14.47
C TYR A 97 -3.10 -9.01 15.69
N LEU A 98 -3.06 -9.54 16.92
CA LEU A 98 -2.96 -8.73 18.13
C LEU A 98 -1.61 -7.98 18.20
N ALA A 99 -0.50 -8.70 17.98
CA ALA A 99 0.82 -8.09 17.94
C ALA A 99 0.90 -7.05 16.81
N LEU A 100 0.42 -7.40 15.61
CA LEU A 100 0.33 -6.47 14.48
C LEU A 100 -0.45 -5.20 14.83
N GLY A 101 -1.59 -5.34 15.51
CA GLY A 101 -2.41 -4.22 15.95
C GLY A 101 -1.70 -3.30 16.94
N VAL A 102 -0.98 -3.86 17.91
CA VAL A 102 -0.17 -3.09 18.88
C VAL A 102 0.93 -2.31 18.15
N TYR A 103 1.68 -2.95 17.26
CA TYR A 103 2.73 -2.28 16.49
C TYR A 103 2.18 -1.20 15.58
N TYR A 104 1.01 -1.44 14.96
CA TYR A 104 0.33 -0.45 14.13
C TYR A 104 -0.03 0.81 14.94
N VAL A 105 -0.63 0.65 16.11
CA VAL A 105 -0.99 1.77 16.98
C VAL A 105 0.25 2.51 17.47
N ALA A 106 1.28 1.80 17.91
CA ALA A 106 2.54 2.41 18.34
C ALA A 106 3.19 3.24 17.22
N GLY A 107 3.23 2.70 15.99
CA GLY A 107 3.74 3.41 14.82
C GLY A 107 2.92 4.67 14.48
N LYS A 108 1.59 4.62 14.61
CA LYS A 108 0.72 5.79 14.39
C LYS A 108 0.92 6.87 15.44
N VAL A 109 1.08 6.49 16.71
CA VAL A 109 1.38 7.44 17.80
C VAL A 109 2.73 8.11 17.59
N ALA A 110 3.77 7.33 17.26
CA ALA A 110 5.09 7.87 16.96
C ALA A 110 5.04 8.86 15.77
N LYS A 111 4.30 8.52 14.70
CA LYS A 111 4.10 9.43 13.57
C LYS A 111 3.35 10.71 13.98
N GLY A 112 2.32 10.60 14.80
CA GLY A 112 1.61 11.77 15.32
C GLY A 112 2.51 12.68 16.16
N LEU A 113 3.31 12.11 17.06
CA LEU A 113 4.26 12.87 17.88
C LEU A 113 5.32 13.57 17.02
N HIS A 114 5.84 12.89 16.01
CA HIS A 114 6.77 13.47 15.05
C HIS A 114 6.16 14.69 14.33
N THR A 115 4.90 14.59 13.87
CA THR A 115 4.20 15.72 13.24
C THR A 115 3.94 16.89 14.20
N LEU A 116 3.69 16.63 15.48
CA LEU A 116 3.43 17.67 16.48
C LEU A 116 4.71 18.37 16.96
N THR A 117 5.82 17.65 17.02
CA THR A 117 7.11 18.20 17.46
C THR A 117 7.87 18.91 16.34
N GLY A 118 7.48 18.69 15.07
CA GLY A 118 8.21 19.23 13.92
C GLY A 118 9.62 18.64 13.79
N ALA A 119 9.86 17.46 14.37
CA ALA A 119 11.15 16.81 14.29
C ALA A 119 11.52 16.54 12.82
N PRO A 120 12.80 16.64 12.41
CA PRO A 120 13.20 16.30 11.05
C PRO A 120 12.97 14.81 10.80
N ASP A 121 12.42 14.47 9.63
CA ASP A 121 12.37 13.09 9.14
C ASP A 121 13.80 12.53 8.96
N GLN A 122 13.97 11.24 9.25
CA GLN A 122 15.23 10.54 9.01
C GLN A 122 15.57 10.50 7.51
N VAL A 123 14.55 10.37 6.66
CA VAL A 123 14.69 10.39 5.20
C VAL A 123 14.17 11.72 4.69
N GLN A 124 15.10 12.58 4.26
CA GLN A 124 14.77 13.87 3.68
C GLN A 124 14.59 13.71 2.16
N PRO A 125 13.52 14.25 1.55
CA PRO A 125 13.39 14.27 0.12
C PRO A 125 14.56 15.06 -0.49
N ALA A 126 15.06 14.61 -1.63
CA ALA A 126 16.05 15.35 -2.40
C ALA A 126 15.36 16.61 -2.98
N ILE A 127 15.30 17.67 -2.19
CA ILE A 127 14.89 19.00 -2.64
C ILE A 127 16.12 19.66 -3.23
N ALA A 128 15.99 20.20 -4.45
CA ALA A 128 17.05 21.00 -5.03
C ALA A 128 17.34 22.18 -4.09
N ARG A 129 18.57 22.30 -3.61
CA ARG A 129 18.95 23.48 -2.85
C ARG A 129 18.75 24.71 -3.75
N PRO A 130 18.19 25.82 -3.25
CA PRO A 130 18.14 27.04 -4.03
C PRO A 130 19.56 27.38 -4.49
N ALA A 131 19.68 27.85 -5.73
CA ALA A 131 20.96 28.33 -6.24
C ALA A 131 21.53 29.40 -5.29
N PRO A 132 22.86 29.46 -5.10
CA PRO A 132 23.46 30.52 -4.29
C PRO A 132 23.05 31.89 -4.83
N LEU A 133 22.84 32.87 -3.94
CA LEU A 133 22.52 34.23 -4.35
C LEU A 133 23.70 34.80 -5.15
N SER A 134 23.38 35.52 -6.24
CA SER A 134 24.38 36.32 -6.96
C SER A 134 24.85 37.52 -6.13
N ASP A 135 26.03 38.04 -6.42
CA ASP A 135 26.60 39.20 -5.70
C ASP A 135 25.68 40.44 -5.72
N ALA A 136 24.94 40.65 -6.81
CA ALA A 136 23.96 41.72 -6.89
C ALA A 136 22.75 41.50 -5.95
N GLN A 137 22.32 40.25 -5.78
CA GLN A 137 21.24 39.91 -4.85
C GLN A 137 21.70 40.01 -3.40
N ILE A 138 22.95 39.63 -3.09
CA ILE A 138 23.55 39.79 -1.76
C ILE A 138 23.60 41.27 -1.38
N ARG A 139 24.07 42.15 -2.29
CA ARG A 139 24.11 43.59 -2.04
C ARG A 139 22.72 44.19 -1.78
N ARG A 140 21.74 43.82 -2.61
CA ARG A 140 20.35 44.26 -2.41
C ARG A 140 19.77 43.77 -1.08
N ALA A 141 20.08 42.54 -0.68
CA ALA A 141 19.63 42.01 0.60
C ALA A 141 20.27 42.75 1.79
N ALA A 142 21.55 43.09 1.69
CA ALA A 142 22.25 43.90 2.71
C ALA A 142 21.62 45.30 2.84
N GLU A 143 21.40 46.01 1.72
CA GLU A 143 20.74 47.31 1.71
C GLU A 143 19.33 47.26 2.32
N LEU A 144 18.57 46.19 2.04
CA LEU A 144 17.21 45.99 2.59
C LEU A 144 17.24 45.67 4.09
N CYS A 145 18.25 44.96 4.57
CA CYS A 145 18.45 44.70 6.00
C CYS A 145 18.79 46.00 6.76
N ASP A 146 19.71 46.81 6.21
CA ASP A 146 20.10 48.10 6.78
C ASP A 146 18.91 49.07 6.83
N ALA A 147 18.12 49.15 5.76
CA ALA A 147 16.94 50.01 5.70
C ALA A 147 15.85 49.62 6.72
N GLN A 148 15.74 48.33 7.06
CA GLN A 148 14.73 47.84 8.00
C GLN A 148 15.22 47.80 9.45
N ASN A 149 16.48 48.18 9.72
CA ASN A 149 17.13 48.01 11.02
C ASN A 149 16.94 46.59 11.60
N ALA A 150 16.81 45.58 10.72
CA ALA A 150 16.58 44.21 11.12
C ALA A 150 17.93 43.56 11.47
N GLU A 151 17.98 42.78 12.54
CA GLU A 151 19.14 41.96 12.87
C GLU A 151 19.23 40.77 11.91
N CYS A 152 19.68 41.04 10.69
CA CYS A 152 20.00 40.01 9.71
C CYS A 152 21.29 39.30 10.14
N ALA A 153 21.25 37.96 10.20
CA ALA A 153 22.39 37.11 10.52
C ALA A 153 23.45 37.19 9.41
N GLY A 154 24.30 38.21 9.48
CA GLY A 154 25.32 38.50 8.49
C GLY A 154 25.99 39.87 8.68
N LYS A 155 26.01 40.40 9.90
CA LYS A 155 26.89 41.53 10.22
C LYS A 155 28.30 40.94 10.42
N PRO A 156 29.35 41.44 9.73
CA PRO A 156 30.70 40.94 9.92
C PRO A 156 31.17 41.09 11.37
#